data_AF-A0A2E2SRZ7-F1
#
_entry.id   AF-A0A2E2SRZ7-F1
#
_cell.length_a   1.000
_cell.length_b   1.000
_cell.length_c   1.000
_cell.angle_alpha   90.00
_cell.angle_beta   90.00
_cell.angle_gamma   90.00
#
_symmetry.space_group_name_H-M   'P 1'
#
loop_
_entity.id
_entity.type
_entity.pdbx_description
1 polymer ?
#
loop_
_entity_poly.entity_id
_entity_poly.type
_entity_poly.pdbx_seq_one_letter_code
_entity_poly.pdbx_strand_id
1 'polypeptide(L)'
;MNTRVKGAILVGGALVAAAFILARYQQPTPQPAANPVVAEGPSFVSESPLRQYIPVTDSNGDGIPDWQELLDNTEPLELPTSTTAYTEPETLTDQFALDFFETYVRNEGFGAFGRNPNTLIEQASSDLIRETRDPLYTEQNITLYPATAAQIRTYANAVADIMFAYPLPEGTQNEVLILEQAVAENDAALLTELTPIREAYEGMVRDMLALPVPERFMKAHLDLTNAYQALATSVAAMEQTFTDPLRSLLRLQRYQQDADGLAAAVVNLFTAANESGANFLPEDSVFDVVEFR
;
A
#
# COMPACT_ATOMS: atom_id res chain seq x y z
N MET A 1 24.64 -26.93 24.35
CA MET A 1 24.21 -27.00 22.93
C MET A 1 24.70 -28.31 22.32
N ASN A 2 23.77 -29.16 21.90
CA ASN A 2 23.98 -30.56 21.57
C ASN A 2 24.87 -30.73 20.32
N THR A 3 25.85 -31.63 20.33
CA THR A 3 26.80 -31.84 19.20
C THR A 3 26.12 -32.23 17.90
N ARG A 4 24.92 -32.83 17.98
CA ARG A 4 24.06 -33.15 16.84
C ARG A 4 23.47 -31.90 16.16
N VAL A 5 23.16 -30.85 16.93
CA VAL A 5 22.62 -29.58 16.41
C VAL A 5 23.71 -28.77 15.72
N LYS A 6 24.95 -28.81 16.23
CA LYS A 6 26.11 -28.19 15.56
C LYS A 6 26.43 -28.89 14.23
N GLY A 7 26.26 -30.21 14.15
CA GLY A 7 26.43 -30.98 12.91
C GLY A 7 25.37 -30.63 11.86
N ALA A 8 24.10 -30.52 12.26
CA ALA A 8 23.00 -30.18 11.35
C ALA A 8 23.15 -28.77 10.73
N ILE A 9 23.62 -27.79 11.51
CA ILE A 9 23.84 -26.41 11.02
C ILE A 9 25.02 -26.35 10.02
N LEU A 10 26.08 -27.12 10.26
CA LEU A 10 27.22 -27.18 9.34
C LEU A 10 26.86 -27.86 8.01
N VAL A 11 26.06 -28.92 8.04
CA VAL A 11 25.60 -29.62 6.83
C VAL A 11 24.59 -28.76 6.06
N GLY A 12 23.67 -28.07 6.76
CA GLY A 12 22.73 -27.13 6.14
C GLY A 12 23.42 -25.94 5.49
N GLY A 13 24.40 -25.33 6.17
CA GLY A 13 25.20 -24.24 5.61
C GLY A 13 26.04 -24.66 4.41
N ALA A 14 26.59 -25.88 4.42
CA ALA A 14 27.32 -26.43 3.28
C ALA A 14 26.43 -26.70 2.06
N LEU A 15 25.19 -27.15 2.27
CA LEU A 15 24.23 -27.36 1.18
C LEU A 15 23.76 -26.05 0.53
N VAL A 16 23.50 -25.02 1.34
CA VAL A 16 23.11 -23.70 0.80
C VAL A 16 24.28 -23.04 0.07
N ALA A 17 25.51 -23.17 0.58
CA ALA A 17 26.70 -22.67 -0.10
C ALA A 17 26.97 -23.44 -1.42
N ALA A 18 26.78 -24.76 -1.43
CA ALA A 18 26.93 -25.57 -2.64
C ALA A 18 25.86 -25.23 -3.69
N ALA A 19 24.61 -25.01 -3.28
CA ALA A 19 23.53 -24.58 -4.17
C ALA A 19 23.78 -23.18 -4.75
N PHE A 20 24.30 -22.25 -3.94
CA PHE A 20 24.65 -20.89 -4.40
C PHE A 20 25.82 -20.88 -5.40
N ILE A 21 26.82 -21.73 -5.18
CA ILE A 21 27.94 -21.88 -6.12
C ILE A 21 27.47 -22.52 -7.43
N LEU A 22 26.65 -23.57 -7.38
CA LEU A 22 26.09 -24.21 -8.58
C LEU A 22 25.18 -23.27 -9.37
N ALA A 23 24.37 -22.44 -8.70
CA ALA A 23 23.51 -21.44 -9.35
C ALA A 23 24.33 -20.35 -10.07
N ARG A 24 25.50 -19.95 -9.53
CA ARG A 24 26.40 -19.00 -10.20
C ARG A 24 27.16 -19.59 -11.38
N TYR A 25 27.41 -20.90 -11.40
CA TYR A 25 28.07 -21.57 -12.54
C TYR A 25 27.10 -21.96 -13.66
N GLN A 26 25.78 -21.96 -13.42
CA GLN A 26 24.75 -22.21 -14.44
C GLN A 26 24.30 -20.95 -15.18
N GLN A 27 24.74 -19.75 -14.80
CA GLN A 27 24.61 -18.61 -15.69
C GLN A 27 25.67 -18.78 -16.79
N PRO A 28 25.28 -19.12 -18.04
CA PRO A 28 26.23 -19.04 -19.13
C PRO A 28 26.73 -17.60 -19.13
N THR A 29 28.04 -17.43 -18.97
CA THR A 29 28.72 -16.19 -19.34
C THR A 29 28.10 -15.72 -20.65
N PRO A 30 27.68 -14.46 -20.78
CA PRO A 30 27.29 -13.92 -22.07
C PRO A 30 28.52 -14.06 -22.95
N GLN A 31 28.54 -15.13 -23.74
CA GLN A 31 29.51 -15.32 -24.78
C GLN A 31 29.33 -14.09 -25.67
N PRO A 32 30.37 -13.24 -25.86
CA PRO A 32 30.28 -12.26 -26.92
C PRO A 32 29.96 -13.07 -28.17
N ALA A 33 28.80 -12.81 -28.76
CA ALA A 33 28.33 -13.55 -29.92
C ALA A 33 29.47 -13.56 -30.94
N ALA A 34 30.09 -14.72 -31.14
CA ALA A 34 31.11 -14.94 -32.17
C ALA A 34 30.44 -15.10 -33.53
N ASN A 35 29.38 -14.34 -33.77
CA ASN A 35 29.02 -13.98 -35.12
C ASN A 35 29.97 -12.84 -35.46
N PRO A 36 30.88 -13.00 -36.43
CA PRO A 36 31.35 -11.82 -37.11
C PRO A 36 30.07 -11.14 -37.60
N VAL A 37 29.71 -10.03 -36.96
CA VAL A 37 29.06 -8.95 -37.67
C VAL A 37 30.10 -8.62 -38.73
N VAL A 38 29.98 -9.28 -39.87
CA VAL A 38 30.33 -8.65 -41.12
C VAL A 38 29.56 -7.35 -40.99
N ALA A 39 30.28 -6.28 -40.68
CA ALA A 39 29.79 -4.96 -40.99
C ALA A 39 29.56 -5.07 -42.49
N GLU A 40 28.33 -5.38 -42.87
CA GLU A 40 27.82 -5.04 -44.17
C GLU A 40 28.08 -3.53 -44.21
N GLY A 41 29.22 -3.16 -44.79
CA GLY A 41 29.45 -1.79 -45.20
C GLY A 41 28.20 -1.36 -45.94
N PRO A 42 27.80 -0.09 -45.82
CA PRO A 42 26.49 0.39 -46.27
C PRO A 42 26.13 -0.30 -47.57
N SER A 43 25.07 -1.11 -47.54
CA SER A 43 24.61 -1.86 -48.69
C SER A 43 24.22 -0.81 -49.73
N PHE A 44 25.17 -0.45 -50.59
CA PHE A 44 24.89 0.41 -51.73
C PHE A 44 24.02 -0.43 -52.64
N VAL A 45 22.71 -0.20 -52.58
CA VAL A 45 21.79 -0.67 -53.60
C VAL A 45 22.34 -0.11 -54.91
N SER A 46 22.94 -0.96 -55.75
CA SER A 46 23.68 -0.53 -56.94
C SER A 46 22.78 0.16 -57.99
N GLU A 47 21.48 0.13 -57.74
CA GLU A 47 20.48 0.94 -58.41
C GLU A 47 19.31 1.12 -57.44
N SER A 48 18.78 2.33 -57.31
CA SER A 48 17.46 2.49 -56.70
C SER A 48 16.48 1.65 -57.52
N PRO A 49 15.64 0.79 -56.91
CA PRO A 49 14.63 0.07 -57.68
C PRO A 49 13.84 1.09 -58.50
N LEU A 50 13.69 0.82 -59.81
CA LEU A 50 12.85 1.63 -60.69
C LEU A 50 11.53 1.86 -59.98
N ARG A 51 11.17 3.14 -59.74
CA ARG A 51 9.89 3.49 -59.12
C ARG A 51 8.80 2.81 -59.93
N GLN A 52 8.21 1.77 -59.35
CA GLN A 52 7.04 1.16 -59.93
C GLN A 52 5.90 2.13 -59.74
N TYR A 53 5.12 2.33 -60.80
CA TYR A 53 3.91 3.14 -60.74
C TYR A 53 2.99 2.55 -59.66
N ILE A 54 2.70 3.34 -58.63
CA ILE A 54 1.63 3.03 -57.70
C ILE A 54 0.34 3.23 -58.51
N PRO A 55 -0.46 2.19 -58.75
CA PRO A 55 -1.71 2.34 -59.47
C PRO A 55 -2.58 3.34 -58.74
N VAL A 56 -2.91 4.42 -59.44
CA VAL A 56 -3.80 5.45 -58.96
C VAL A 56 -5.23 4.93 -59.15
N THR A 57 -5.92 4.67 -58.04
CA THR A 57 -7.35 4.34 -58.05
C THR A 57 -8.13 5.64 -58.17
N ASP A 58 -9.07 5.67 -59.11
CA ASP A 58 -10.12 6.68 -59.25
C ASP A 58 -11.44 5.88 -59.15
N SER A 59 -11.99 5.86 -57.94
CA SER A 59 -13.14 5.03 -57.60
C SER A 59 -14.45 5.58 -58.17
N ASN A 60 -14.55 6.88 -58.44
CA ASN A 60 -15.76 7.54 -58.92
C ASN A 60 -15.73 7.88 -60.43
N GLY A 61 -14.57 7.74 -61.08
CA GLY A 61 -14.35 7.91 -62.50
C GLY A 61 -14.41 9.36 -62.97
N ASP A 62 -14.22 10.32 -62.07
CA ASP A 62 -14.33 11.75 -62.37
C ASP A 62 -13.01 12.36 -62.90
N GLY A 63 -11.95 11.56 -62.97
CA GLY A 63 -10.63 11.96 -63.44
C GLY A 63 -9.73 12.52 -62.34
N ILE A 64 -10.17 12.50 -61.08
CA ILE A 64 -9.39 12.88 -59.90
C ILE A 64 -9.00 11.60 -59.12
N PRO A 65 -7.71 11.44 -58.78
CA PRO A 65 -7.27 10.33 -57.93
C PRO A 65 -7.89 10.32 -56.52
N ASP A 66 -8.29 9.16 -56.00
CA ASP A 66 -8.86 9.02 -54.64
C ASP A 66 -7.92 9.59 -53.54
N TRP A 67 -6.60 9.44 -53.71
CA TRP A 67 -5.62 9.97 -52.75
C TRP A 67 -5.53 11.51 -52.77
N GLN A 68 -5.88 12.12 -53.90
CA GLN A 68 -5.93 13.57 -54.06
C GLN A 68 -7.25 14.12 -53.49
N GLU A 69 -8.36 13.40 -53.68
CA GLU A 69 -9.64 13.72 -53.02
C GLU A 69 -9.52 13.67 -51.50
N LEU A 70 -8.75 12.73 -50.95
CA LEU A 70 -8.43 12.66 -49.51
C LEU A 70 -7.72 13.90 -48.96
N LEU A 71 -6.99 14.63 -49.80
CA LEU A 71 -6.29 15.87 -49.41
C LEU A 71 -7.19 17.12 -49.57
N ASP A 72 -8.11 17.10 -50.53
CA ASP A 72 -9.12 18.15 -50.74
C ASP A 72 -10.35 17.99 -49.84
N ASN A 73 -10.48 16.85 -49.14
CA ASN A 73 -11.55 16.63 -48.18
C ASN A 73 -11.34 17.53 -46.94
N THR A 74 -11.95 18.72 -47.00
CA THR A 74 -12.02 19.68 -45.89
C THR A 74 -13.16 19.39 -44.92
N GLU A 75 -13.89 18.28 -45.08
CA GLU A 75 -14.91 17.92 -44.10
C GLU A 75 -14.25 17.75 -42.73
N PRO A 76 -14.79 18.38 -41.67
CA PRO A 76 -14.26 18.21 -40.32
C PRO A 76 -14.20 16.72 -40.00
N LEU A 77 -13.05 16.27 -39.51
CA LEU A 77 -12.94 14.92 -38.96
C LEU A 77 -14.03 14.75 -37.89
N GLU A 78 -15.07 13.99 -38.19
CA GLU A 78 -16.12 13.66 -37.21
C GLU A 78 -15.50 12.72 -36.19
N LEU A 79 -14.90 13.30 -35.15
CA LEU A 79 -14.53 12.56 -33.97
C LEU A 79 -15.82 11.96 -33.39
N PRO A 80 -15.92 10.64 -33.20
CA PRO A 80 -17.08 10.07 -32.54
C PRO A 80 -17.18 10.74 -31.17
N THR A 81 -18.21 11.58 -30.99
CA THR A 81 -18.55 12.15 -29.69
C THR A 81 -18.92 10.97 -28.79
N SER A 82 -17.94 10.47 -28.04
CA SER A 82 -18.21 9.54 -26.95
C SER A 82 -19.07 10.29 -25.94
N THR A 83 -20.34 9.90 -25.86
CA THR A 83 -21.33 10.45 -24.93
C THR A 83 -21.13 9.95 -23.50
N THR A 84 -20.09 9.17 -23.23
CA THR A 84 -19.71 8.81 -21.86
C THR A 84 -19.11 10.04 -21.20
N ALA A 85 -19.89 10.67 -20.33
CA ALA A 85 -19.35 11.68 -19.41
C ALA A 85 -18.18 11.05 -18.67
N TYR A 86 -17.04 11.76 -18.66
CA TYR A 86 -15.89 11.35 -17.87
C TYR A 86 -16.29 11.28 -16.40
N THR A 87 -16.03 10.14 -15.76
CA THR A 87 -16.19 9.94 -14.31
C THR A 87 -14.80 9.90 -13.69
N GLU A 88 -14.60 10.72 -12.67
CA GLU A 88 -13.36 10.72 -11.89
C GLU A 88 -13.18 9.35 -11.21
N PRO A 89 -11.98 8.75 -11.27
CA PRO A 89 -11.74 7.47 -10.63
C PRO A 89 -11.86 7.55 -9.10
N GLU A 90 -12.33 6.47 -8.49
CA GLU A 90 -12.53 6.40 -7.04
C GLU A 90 -11.32 5.86 -6.28
N THR A 91 -10.45 5.08 -6.94
CA THR A 91 -9.29 4.44 -6.27
C THR A 91 -8.07 5.34 -6.25
N LEU A 92 -7.25 5.23 -5.20
CA LEU A 92 -5.99 5.98 -5.11
C LEU A 92 -5.03 5.57 -6.25
N THR A 93 -5.02 4.28 -6.60
CA THR A 93 -4.22 3.75 -7.69
C THR A 93 -4.57 4.40 -9.03
N ASP A 94 -5.86 4.51 -9.37
CA ASP A 94 -6.29 5.10 -10.64
C ASP A 94 -6.07 6.62 -10.66
N GLN A 95 -6.38 7.30 -9.55
CA GLN A 95 -6.14 8.74 -9.41
C GLN A 95 -4.66 9.08 -9.55
N PHE A 96 -3.79 8.30 -8.90
CA PHE A 96 -2.34 8.43 -9.04
C PHE A 96 -1.89 8.22 -10.49
N ALA A 97 -2.39 7.16 -11.16
CA ALA A 97 -2.02 6.87 -12.54
C ALA A 97 -2.41 8.00 -13.49
N LEU A 98 -3.61 8.57 -13.33
CA LEU A 98 -4.06 9.71 -14.11
C LEU A 98 -3.22 10.96 -13.84
N ASP A 99 -3.06 11.36 -12.58
CA ASP A 99 -2.30 12.57 -12.22
C ASP A 99 -0.84 12.47 -12.67
N PHE A 100 -0.22 11.31 -12.49
CA PHE A 100 1.14 11.06 -12.94
C PHE A 100 1.26 11.17 -14.46
N PHE A 101 0.34 10.55 -15.21
CA PHE A 101 0.37 10.60 -16.67
C PHE A 101 0.06 12.00 -17.22
N GLU A 102 -0.90 12.71 -16.66
CA GLU A 102 -1.21 14.10 -17.01
C GLU A 102 0.00 15.00 -16.76
N THR A 103 0.62 14.86 -15.59
CA THR A 103 1.83 15.60 -15.22
C THR A 103 2.97 15.26 -16.18
N TYR A 104 3.16 14.00 -16.53
CA TYR A 104 4.19 13.55 -17.46
C TYR A 104 3.99 14.09 -18.88
N VAL A 105 2.80 13.95 -19.47
CA VAL A 105 2.49 14.46 -20.81
C VAL A 105 2.63 15.97 -20.88
N ARG A 106 2.14 16.69 -19.84
CA ARG A 106 2.30 18.14 -19.76
C ARG A 106 3.78 18.51 -19.66
N ASN A 107 4.59 17.73 -18.95
CA ASN A 107 6.02 17.94 -18.82
C ASN A 107 6.76 17.78 -20.15
N GLU A 108 6.46 16.73 -20.91
CA GLU A 108 7.02 16.49 -22.26
C GLU A 108 6.65 17.63 -23.22
N GLY A 109 5.45 18.20 -23.10
CA GLY A 109 5.01 19.36 -23.87
C GLY A 109 5.88 20.62 -23.69
N PHE A 110 6.64 20.72 -22.59
CA PHE A 110 7.55 21.83 -22.33
C PHE A 110 8.99 21.60 -22.85
N GLY A 111 9.30 20.40 -23.37
CA GLY A 111 10.62 20.06 -23.92
C GLY A 111 11.76 20.37 -22.93
N ALA A 112 12.75 21.15 -23.36
CA ALA A 112 13.91 21.53 -22.54
C ALA A 112 13.58 22.41 -21.31
N PHE A 113 12.36 22.94 -21.21
CA PHE A 113 11.86 23.71 -20.06
C PHE A 113 11.00 22.87 -19.11
N GLY A 114 10.77 21.59 -19.43
CA GLY A 114 10.12 20.64 -18.54
C GLY A 114 10.91 20.43 -17.25
N ARG A 115 10.20 20.02 -16.20
CA ARG A 115 10.78 19.50 -14.96
C ARG A 115 11.58 18.23 -15.26
N ASN A 116 12.63 18.00 -14.47
CA ASN A 116 13.39 16.76 -14.53
C ASN A 116 12.48 15.59 -14.12
N PRO A 117 12.47 14.45 -14.83
CA PRO A 117 11.72 13.25 -14.46
C PRO A 117 11.85 12.84 -12.98
N ASN A 118 13.03 12.98 -12.37
CA ASN A 118 13.25 12.65 -10.95
C ASN A 118 12.41 13.55 -10.02
N THR A 119 12.29 14.84 -10.34
CA THR A 119 11.50 15.77 -9.54
C THR A 119 10.00 15.50 -9.63
N LEU A 120 9.53 14.93 -10.75
CA LEU A 120 8.14 14.49 -10.89
C LEU A 120 7.84 13.30 -9.99
N ILE A 121 8.74 12.32 -9.96
CA ILE A 121 8.62 11.13 -9.11
C ILE A 121 8.65 11.51 -7.63
N GLU A 122 9.55 12.42 -7.23
CA GLU A 122 9.62 12.92 -5.85
C GLU A 122 8.35 13.64 -5.42
N GLN A 123 7.77 14.49 -6.29
CA GLN A 123 6.52 15.18 -6.03
C GLN A 123 5.35 14.19 -5.91
N ALA A 124 5.20 13.30 -6.88
CA ALA A 124 4.15 12.29 -6.90
C ALA A 124 4.23 11.39 -5.64
N SER A 125 5.43 11.00 -5.22
CA SER A 125 5.65 10.26 -3.97
C SER A 125 5.25 11.06 -2.73
N SER A 126 5.63 12.33 -2.66
CA SER A 126 5.27 13.21 -1.53
C SER A 126 3.76 13.44 -1.44
N ASP A 127 3.08 13.60 -2.57
CA ASP A 127 1.63 13.81 -2.62
C ASP A 127 0.89 12.54 -2.17
N LEU A 128 1.37 11.38 -2.61
CA LEU A 128 0.84 10.07 -2.22
C LEU A 128 0.96 9.80 -0.70
N ILE A 129 2.10 10.18 -0.09
CA ILE A 129 2.29 10.08 1.36
C ILE A 129 1.34 11.03 2.11
N ARG A 130 1.03 12.20 1.55
CA ARG A 130 0.13 13.17 2.18
C ARG A 130 -1.32 12.68 2.14
N GLU A 131 -1.74 12.10 1.01
CA GLU A 131 -3.10 11.60 0.81
C GLU A 131 -3.44 10.40 1.70
N THR A 132 -2.42 9.68 2.17
CA THR A 132 -2.57 8.51 3.05
C THR A 132 -2.43 8.83 4.54
N ARG A 133 -2.47 10.11 4.94
CA ARG A 133 -2.49 10.50 6.37
C ARG A 133 -3.88 10.31 6.96
N ASP A 134 -3.92 9.66 8.12
CA ASP A 134 -5.18 9.48 8.85
C ASP A 134 -5.62 10.78 9.53
N PRO A 135 -6.92 11.09 9.52
CA PRO A 135 -7.46 12.08 10.42
C PRO A 135 -7.31 11.57 11.86
N LEU A 136 -6.59 12.31 12.70
CA LEU A 136 -6.38 11.94 14.09
C LEU A 136 -7.52 12.43 14.98
N TYR A 137 -7.91 11.61 15.95
CA TYR A 137 -8.71 12.04 17.07
C TYR A 137 -7.92 12.96 18.00
N THR A 138 -8.60 13.99 18.47
CA THR A 138 -8.04 15.04 19.32
C THR A 138 -8.87 15.20 20.59
N GLU A 139 -8.48 16.14 21.46
CA GLU A 139 -9.23 16.50 22.66
C GLU A 139 -10.70 16.84 22.40
N GLN A 140 -11.03 17.36 21.20
CA GLN A 140 -12.40 17.69 20.81
C GLN A 140 -13.30 16.44 20.65
N ASN A 141 -12.69 15.26 20.51
CA ASN A 141 -13.39 14.00 20.29
C ASN A 141 -13.63 13.22 21.59
N ILE A 142 -13.17 13.71 22.73
CA ILE A 142 -13.26 13.02 24.01
C ILE A 142 -13.85 13.92 25.10
N THR A 143 -14.30 13.31 26.19
CA THR A 143 -14.79 14.03 27.37
C THR A 143 -13.80 13.91 28.51
N LEU A 144 -13.36 15.04 29.05
CA LEU A 144 -12.36 15.08 30.12
C LEU A 144 -13.00 15.30 31.49
N TYR A 145 -12.41 14.70 32.53
CA TYR A 145 -12.78 14.97 33.92
C TYR A 145 -11.57 14.93 34.87
N PRO A 146 -11.58 15.70 35.97
CA PRO A 146 -10.57 15.59 37.01
C PRO A 146 -10.78 14.30 37.81
N ALA A 147 -9.73 13.47 37.93
CA ALA A 147 -9.85 12.13 38.52
C ALA A 147 -9.09 11.97 39.85
N THR A 148 -9.68 11.21 40.76
CA THR A 148 -9.04 10.64 41.96
C THR A 148 -8.41 9.28 41.67
N ALA A 149 -7.55 8.77 42.57
CA ALA A 149 -6.90 7.46 42.42
C ALA A 149 -7.91 6.30 42.17
N ALA A 150 -9.04 6.30 42.88
CA ALA A 150 -10.09 5.31 42.68
C ALA A 150 -10.73 5.39 41.28
N GLN A 151 -10.94 6.61 40.77
CA GLN A 151 -11.49 6.82 39.42
C GLN A 151 -10.48 6.45 38.32
N ILE A 152 -9.18 6.57 38.58
CA ILE A 152 -8.13 6.12 37.64
C ILE A 152 -8.17 4.59 37.51
N ARG A 153 -8.36 3.86 38.61
CA ARG A 153 -8.54 2.41 38.58
C ARG A 153 -9.75 2.01 37.75
N THR A 154 -10.91 2.64 38.01
CA THR A 154 -12.13 2.39 37.24
C THR A 154 -11.94 2.67 35.75
N TYR A 155 -11.26 3.77 35.40
CA TYR A 155 -10.94 4.10 34.03
C TYR A 155 -10.04 3.04 33.37
N ALA A 156 -8.94 2.65 34.03
CA ALA A 156 -8.03 1.65 33.48
C ALA A 156 -8.71 0.29 33.28
N ASN A 157 -9.56 -0.13 34.23
CA ASN A 157 -10.38 -1.33 34.06
C ASN A 157 -11.33 -1.21 32.87
N ALA A 158 -11.99 -0.08 32.70
CA ALA A 158 -12.88 0.14 31.55
C ALA A 158 -12.12 0.07 30.21
N VAL A 159 -10.89 0.60 30.15
CA VAL A 159 -10.04 0.46 28.95
C VAL A 159 -9.69 -1.01 28.70
N ALA A 160 -9.32 -1.77 29.74
CA ALA A 160 -9.05 -3.21 29.62
C ALA A 160 -10.30 -3.99 29.18
N ASP A 161 -11.47 -3.65 29.72
CA ASP A 161 -12.75 -4.27 29.35
C ASP A 161 -13.07 -4.04 27.86
N ILE A 162 -12.79 -2.84 27.33
CA ILE A 162 -12.94 -2.56 25.89
C ILE A 162 -12.02 -3.47 25.06
N MET A 163 -10.78 -3.71 25.49
CA MET A 163 -9.86 -4.60 24.77
C MET A 163 -10.39 -6.04 24.72
N PHE A 164 -11.05 -6.53 25.77
CA PHE A 164 -11.61 -7.88 25.83
C PHE A 164 -13.00 -8.00 25.20
N ALA A 165 -13.71 -6.90 24.98
CA ALA A 165 -15.06 -6.90 24.42
C ALA A 165 -15.11 -7.31 22.93
N TYR A 166 -13.97 -7.31 22.24
CA TYR A 166 -13.87 -7.60 20.80
C TYR A 166 -12.98 -8.84 20.53
N PRO A 167 -13.42 -10.05 20.94
CA PRO A 167 -12.67 -11.27 20.67
C PRO A 167 -12.70 -11.60 19.16
N LEU A 168 -11.56 -12.03 18.65
CA LEU A 168 -11.46 -12.55 17.29
C LEU A 168 -11.96 -14.00 17.22
N PRO A 169 -12.51 -14.44 16.07
CA PRO A 169 -12.87 -15.84 15.85
C PRO A 169 -11.70 -16.80 16.16
N GLU A 170 -12.00 -17.98 16.69
CA GLU A 170 -10.96 -18.98 16.94
C GLU A 170 -10.23 -19.36 15.64
N GLY A 171 -8.89 -19.39 15.70
CA GLY A 171 -8.05 -19.72 14.55
C GLY A 171 -7.79 -18.56 13.59
N THR A 172 -8.22 -17.34 13.92
CA THR A 172 -7.88 -16.13 13.15
C THR A 172 -6.36 -15.98 13.04
N GLN A 173 -5.87 -15.89 11.82
CA GLN A 173 -4.45 -15.72 11.51
C GLN A 173 -4.04 -14.24 11.63
N ASN A 174 -2.74 -13.98 11.61
CA ASN A 174 -2.23 -12.61 11.54
C ASN A 174 -2.62 -11.96 10.20
N GLU A 175 -2.96 -10.67 10.23
CA GLU A 175 -3.44 -9.89 9.10
C GLU A 175 -2.48 -9.93 7.91
N VAL A 176 -1.18 -9.85 8.17
CA VAL A 176 -0.15 -9.89 7.12
C VAL A 176 -0.05 -11.27 6.49
N LEU A 177 -0.26 -12.34 7.25
CA LEU A 177 -0.27 -13.71 6.73
C LEU A 177 -1.51 -13.97 5.86
N ILE A 178 -2.67 -13.45 6.26
CA ILE A 178 -3.90 -13.53 5.46
C ILE A 178 -3.69 -12.82 4.12
N LEU A 179 -3.12 -11.60 4.16
CA LEU A 179 -2.79 -10.85 2.95
C LEU A 179 -1.77 -11.59 2.07
N GLU A 180 -0.72 -12.14 2.66
CA GLU A 180 0.30 -12.93 1.93
C GLU A 180 -0.33 -14.12 1.20
N GLN A 181 -1.20 -14.88 1.90
CA GLN A 181 -1.91 -16.02 1.31
C GLN A 181 -2.83 -15.58 0.17
N ALA A 182 -3.63 -14.52 0.38
CA ALA A 182 -4.52 -13.98 -0.65
C ALA A 182 -3.76 -13.60 -1.94
N VAL A 183 -2.62 -12.89 -1.80
CA VAL A 183 -1.80 -12.48 -2.95
C VAL A 183 -1.09 -13.67 -3.60
N ALA A 184 -0.57 -14.61 -2.81
CA ALA A 184 0.14 -15.78 -3.33
C ALA A 184 -0.79 -16.73 -4.11
N GLU A 185 -2.02 -16.89 -3.65
CA GLU A 185 -3.04 -17.74 -4.28
C GLU A 185 -3.88 -16.99 -5.31
N ASN A 186 -3.72 -15.67 -5.40
CA ASN A 186 -4.55 -14.78 -6.21
C ASN A 186 -6.05 -14.98 -5.92
N ASP A 187 -6.38 -15.11 -4.63
CA ASP A 187 -7.73 -15.34 -4.14
C ASP A 187 -8.19 -14.17 -3.24
N ALA A 188 -9.04 -13.30 -3.80
CA ALA A 188 -9.61 -12.17 -3.08
C ALA A 188 -10.61 -12.59 -1.98
N ALA A 189 -11.15 -13.81 -2.03
CA ALA A 189 -12.10 -14.29 -1.02
C ALA A 189 -11.42 -14.45 0.35
N LEU A 190 -10.12 -14.79 0.38
CA LEU A 190 -9.33 -14.90 1.61
C LEU A 190 -9.27 -13.58 2.38
N LEU A 191 -9.35 -12.43 1.70
CA LEU A 191 -9.35 -11.12 2.35
C LEU A 191 -10.59 -10.90 3.23
N THR A 192 -11.67 -11.68 3.05
CA THR A 192 -12.85 -11.58 3.91
C THR A 192 -12.54 -11.96 5.37
N GLU A 193 -11.48 -12.75 5.63
CA GLU A 193 -11.00 -13.07 6.97
C GLU A 193 -10.46 -11.85 7.73
N LEU A 194 -10.10 -10.76 7.02
CA LEU A 194 -9.68 -9.50 7.63
C LEU A 194 -10.85 -8.69 8.21
N THR A 195 -12.06 -8.90 7.71
CA THR A 195 -13.27 -8.18 8.12
C THR A 195 -13.49 -8.18 9.64
N PRO A 196 -13.51 -9.35 10.32
CA PRO A 196 -13.71 -9.38 11.78
C PRO A 196 -12.57 -8.68 12.54
N ILE A 197 -11.36 -8.65 11.99
CA ILE A 197 -10.21 -7.97 12.60
C ILE A 197 -10.36 -6.45 12.51
N ARG A 198 -10.73 -5.96 11.32
CA ARG A 198 -11.06 -4.54 11.11
C ARG A 198 -12.19 -4.10 12.04
N GLU A 199 -13.27 -4.87 12.09
CA GLU A 199 -14.44 -4.57 12.93
C GLU A 199 -14.10 -4.55 14.43
N ALA A 200 -13.19 -5.42 14.88
CA ALA A 200 -12.69 -5.40 16.25
C ALA A 200 -11.97 -4.08 16.58
N TYR A 201 -11.03 -3.64 15.73
CA TYR A 201 -10.34 -2.37 15.94
C TYR A 201 -11.28 -1.16 15.86
N GLU A 202 -12.21 -1.13 14.89
CA GLU A 202 -13.22 -0.06 14.78
C GLU A 202 -14.15 -0.01 16.00
N GLY A 203 -14.51 -1.18 16.52
CA GLY A 203 -15.28 -1.30 17.76
C GLY A 203 -14.54 -0.72 18.97
N MET A 204 -13.26 -1.04 19.12
CA MET A 204 -12.41 -0.47 20.17
C MET A 204 -12.31 1.05 20.06
N VAL A 205 -12.11 1.60 18.86
CA VAL A 205 -12.08 3.05 18.63
C VAL A 205 -13.39 3.70 19.07
N ARG A 206 -14.53 3.14 18.65
CA ARG A 206 -15.87 3.67 18.98
C ARG A 206 -16.09 3.71 20.49
N ASP A 207 -15.77 2.64 21.21
CA ASP A 207 -16.00 2.58 22.65
C ASP A 207 -14.98 3.43 23.44
N MET A 208 -13.73 3.52 22.96
CA MET A 208 -12.74 4.43 23.53
C MET A 208 -13.18 5.89 23.44
N LEU A 209 -13.72 6.35 22.31
CA LEU A 209 -14.23 7.71 22.14
C LEU A 209 -15.44 8.02 23.03
N ALA A 210 -16.24 6.99 23.36
CA ALA A 210 -17.38 7.13 24.24
C ALA A 210 -16.99 7.17 25.73
N LEU A 211 -15.78 6.72 26.08
CA LEU A 211 -15.32 6.62 27.46
C LEU A 211 -14.88 7.99 27.99
N PRO A 212 -15.42 8.47 29.13
CA PRO A 212 -14.88 9.64 29.81
C PRO A 212 -13.44 9.39 30.25
N VAL A 213 -12.56 10.37 30.03
CA VAL A 213 -11.12 10.24 30.23
C VAL A 213 -10.65 11.16 31.36
N PRO A 214 -9.90 10.63 32.35
CA PRO A 214 -9.17 11.46 33.29
C PRO A 214 -8.24 12.45 32.57
N GLU A 215 -8.24 13.74 32.94
CA GLU A 215 -7.38 14.77 32.30
C GLU A 215 -5.90 14.35 32.18
N ARG A 216 -5.36 13.71 33.22
CA ARG A 216 -3.97 13.22 33.25
C ARG A 216 -3.67 12.15 32.20
N PHE A 217 -4.68 11.43 31.73
CA PHE A 217 -4.58 10.31 30.79
C PHE A 217 -4.97 10.68 29.37
N MET A 218 -5.38 11.93 29.12
CA MET A 218 -5.77 12.42 27.80
C MET A 218 -4.80 11.99 26.70
N LYS A 219 -3.50 12.25 26.88
CA LYS A 219 -2.49 11.90 25.87
C LYS A 219 -2.40 10.40 25.64
N ALA A 220 -2.27 9.60 26.70
CA ALA A 220 -2.15 8.15 26.58
C ALA A 220 -3.41 7.50 25.97
N HIS A 221 -4.58 8.02 26.31
CA HIS A 221 -5.85 7.62 25.72
C HIS A 221 -5.90 7.91 24.22
N LEU A 222 -5.60 9.15 23.80
CA LEU A 222 -5.60 9.53 22.39
C LEU A 222 -4.52 8.78 21.59
N ASP A 223 -3.33 8.56 22.16
CA ASP A 223 -2.28 7.77 21.53
C ASP A 223 -2.78 6.33 21.25
N LEU A 224 -3.49 5.71 22.21
CA LEU A 224 -4.07 4.38 22.07
C LEU A 224 -5.22 4.35 21.05
N THR A 225 -6.17 5.28 21.14
CA THR A 225 -7.33 5.36 20.22
C THR A 225 -6.88 5.57 18.77
N ASN A 226 -5.90 6.45 18.55
CA ASN A 226 -5.36 6.70 17.22
C ASN A 226 -4.54 5.51 16.69
N ALA A 227 -3.86 4.75 17.55
CA ALA A 227 -3.19 3.52 17.15
C ALA A 227 -4.19 2.45 16.66
N TYR A 228 -5.32 2.26 17.36
CA TYR A 228 -6.38 1.38 16.89
C TYR A 228 -6.96 1.84 15.54
N GLN A 229 -7.19 3.14 15.38
CA GLN A 229 -7.69 3.69 14.11
C GLN A 229 -6.70 3.46 12.95
N ALA A 230 -5.40 3.64 13.19
CA ALA A 230 -4.36 3.41 12.18
C ALA A 230 -4.32 1.94 11.74
N LEU A 231 -4.47 1.00 12.68
CA LEU A 231 -4.55 -0.42 12.38
C LEU A 231 -5.84 -0.77 11.64
N ALA A 232 -7.00 -0.30 12.10
CA ALA A 232 -8.28 -0.50 11.39
C ALA A 232 -8.19 -0.02 9.93
N THR A 233 -7.62 1.16 9.72
CA THR A 233 -7.45 1.74 8.38
C THR A 233 -6.44 0.94 7.54
N SER A 234 -5.40 0.41 8.16
CA SER A 234 -4.43 -0.46 7.49
C SER A 234 -5.05 -1.78 7.05
N VAL A 235 -5.81 -2.44 7.94
CA VAL A 235 -6.53 -3.68 7.62
C VAL A 235 -7.57 -3.44 6.53
N ALA A 236 -8.34 -2.35 6.61
CA ALA A 236 -9.28 -1.96 5.56
C ALA A 236 -8.61 -1.74 4.20
N ALA A 237 -7.39 -1.20 4.18
CA ALA A 237 -6.62 -1.09 2.95
C ALA A 237 -6.11 -2.45 2.46
N MET A 238 -5.72 -3.37 3.34
CA MET A 238 -5.33 -4.73 2.94
C MET A 238 -6.48 -5.47 2.26
N GLU A 239 -7.72 -5.29 2.72
CA GLU A 239 -8.93 -5.83 2.06
C GLU A 239 -9.11 -5.33 0.62
N GLN A 240 -8.57 -4.15 0.31
CA GLN A 240 -8.64 -3.52 -1.01
C GLN A 240 -7.45 -3.84 -1.91
N THR A 241 -6.60 -4.80 -1.56
CA THR A 241 -5.36 -5.07 -2.32
C THR A 241 -5.59 -5.37 -3.81
N PHE A 242 -6.71 -6.03 -4.16
CA PHE A 242 -7.02 -6.34 -5.57
C PHE A 242 -7.73 -5.19 -6.31
N THR A 243 -8.23 -4.18 -5.61
CA THR A 243 -8.97 -3.05 -6.19
C THR A 243 -8.20 -1.74 -6.14
N ASP A 244 -7.44 -1.48 -5.07
CA ASP A 244 -6.60 -0.31 -4.86
C ASP A 244 -5.22 -0.71 -4.28
N PRO A 245 -4.37 -1.42 -5.06
CA PRO A 245 -3.10 -1.98 -4.59
C PRO A 245 -2.12 -0.94 -4.06
N LEU A 246 -2.12 0.29 -4.60
CA LEU A 246 -1.24 1.35 -4.15
C LEU A 246 -1.58 1.79 -2.72
N ARG A 247 -2.87 1.92 -2.40
CA ARG A 247 -3.33 2.23 -1.04
C ARG A 247 -2.91 1.14 -0.06
N SER A 248 -3.08 -0.13 -0.43
CA SER A 248 -2.68 -1.27 0.41
C SER A 248 -1.18 -1.28 0.66
N LEU A 249 -0.36 -1.03 -0.36
CA LEU A 249 1.10 -0.99 -0.24
C LEU A 249 1.59 0.10 0.72
N LEU A 250 1.04 1.31 0.59
CA LEU A 250 1.41 2.44 1.46
C LEU A 250 1.05 2.19 2.92
N ARG A 251 -0.10 1.54 3.15
CA ARG A 251 -0.53 1.16 4.50
C ARG A 251 0.32 0.04 5.07
N LEU A 252 0.64 -0.97 4.27
CA LEU A 252 1.52 -2.05 4.68
C LEU A 252 2.91 -1.55 5.10
N GLN A 253 3.44 -0.53 4.42
CA GLN A 253 4.72 0.10 4.79
C GLN A 253 4.69 0.68 6.22
N ARG A 254 3.54 1.18 6.66
CA ARG A 254 3.36 1.80 7.99
C ARG A 254 2.88 0.82 9.06
N TYR A 255 2.24 -0.28 8.64
CA TYR A 255 1.60 -1.25 9.52
C TYR A 255 2.47 -1.70 10.69
N GLN A 256 3.75 -2.03 10.44
CA GLN A 256 4.65 -2.46 11.50
C GLN A 256 4.84 -1.36 12.56
N GLN A 257 5.03 -0.11 12.11
CA GLN A 257 5.19 1.03 13.02
C GLN A 257 3.89 1.30 13.79
N ASP A 258 2.73 1.15 13.15
CA ASP A 258 1.43 1.33 13.78
C ASP A 258 1.16 0.24 14.83
N ALA A 259 1.54 -1.01 14.54
CA ALA A 259 1.45 -2.14 15.47
C ALA A 259 2.39 -1.98 16.68
N ASP A 260 3.64 -1.58 16.45
CA ASP A 260 4.60 -1.27 17.52
C ASP A 260 4.10 -0.08 18.37
N GLY A 261 3.53 0.93 17.71
CA GLY A 261 2.90 2.08 18.34
C GLY A 261 1.73 1.69 19.25
N LEU A 262 0.88 0.76 18.82
CA LEU A 262 -0.20 0.21 19.64
C LEU A 262 0.35 -0.47 20.89
N ALA A 263 1.32 -1.38 20.74
CA ALA A 263 1.92 -2.09 21.87
C ALA A 263 2.52 -1.10 22.89
N ALA A 264 3.22 -0.08 22.41
CA ALA A 264 3.76 0.98 23.26
C ALA A 264 2.66 1.80 23.95
N ALA A 265 1.58 2.17 23.24
CA ALA A 265 0.47 2.94 23.79
C ALA A 265 -0.25 2.20 24.92
N VAL A 266 -0.50 0.90 24.75
CA VAL A 266 -1.07 0.02 25.78
C VAL A 266 -0.20 0.03 27.04
N VAL A 267 1.09 -0.27 26.90
CA VAL A 267 2.02 -0.30 28.04
C VAL A 267 2.08 1.06 28.74
N ASN A 268 2.23 2.15 27.98
CA ASN A 268 2.31 3.49 28.53
C ASN A 268 1.06 3.88 29.33
N LEU A 269 -0.14 3.54 28.86
CA LEU A 269 -1.40 3.85 29.54
C LEU A 269 -1.48 3.12 30.89
N PHE A 270 -1.21 1.81 30.90
CA PHE A 270 -1.35 1.00 32.10
C PHE A 270 -0.23 1.22 33.13
N THR A 271 1.00 1.46 32.67
CA THR A 271 2.09 1.90 33.55
C THR A 271 1.77 3.26 34.18
N ALA A 272 1.28 4.23 33.40
CA ALA A 272 0.89 5.54 33.93
C ALA A 272 -0.26 5.44 34.95
N ALA A 273 -1.19 4.50 34.75
CA ALA A 273 -2.29 4.24 35.66
C ALA A 273 -1.78 3.66 36.99
N ASN A 274 -0.87 2.69 36.93
CA ASN A 274 -0.23 2.12 38.12
C ASN A 274 0.54 3.18 38.93
N GLU A 275 1.40 3.96 38.25
CA GLU A 275 2.20 5.04 38.85
C GLU A 275 1.33 6.16 39.44
N SER A 276 0.12 6.33 38.95
CA SER A 276 -0.85 7.31 39.46
C SER A 276 -1.63 6.82 40.68
N GLY A 277 -1.30 5.64 41.21
CA GLY A 277 -1.87 5.10 42.45
C GLY A 277 -3.17 4.33 42.26
N ALA A 278 -3.42 3.79 41.06
CA ALA A 278 -4.63 3.03 40.77
C ALA A 278 -4.81 1.77 41.64
N ASN A 279 -3.76 1.27 42.33
CA ASN A 279 -3.82 0.12 43.25
C ASN A 279 -4.69 -1.02 42.71
N PHE A 280 -4.23 -1.62 41.61
CA PHE A 280 -4.94 -2.72 40.96
C PHE A 280 -5.04 -3.93 41.91
N LEU A 281 -6.19 -4.60 41.89
CA LEU A 281 -6.40 -5.87 42.58
C LEU A 281 -6.39 -7.05 41.58
N PRO A 282 -5.99 -8.26 41.98
CA PRO A 282 -5.89 -9.43 41.07
C PRO A 282 -7.17 -9.82 40.33
N GLU A 283 -8.32 -9.27 40.72
CA GLU A 283 -9.64 -9.46 40.10
C GLU A 283 -9.98 -8.42 39.03
N ASP A 284 -9.12 -7.41 38.85
CA ASP A 284 -9.27 -6.37 37.82
C ASP A 284 -8.87 -6.90 36.45
N SER A 285 -9.68 -6.61 35.43
CA SER A 285 -9.39 -6.93 34.02
C SER A 285 -8.00 -6.44 33.56
N VAL A 286 -7.51 -5.37 34.17
CA VAL A 286 -6.17 -4.81 33.91
C VAL A 286 -5.02 -5.80 34.16
N PHE A 287 -5.17 -6.73 35.11
CA PHE A 287 -4.12 -7.72 35.43
C PHE A 287 -3.86 -8.71 34.30
N ASP A 288 -4.87 -8.95 33.45
CA ASP A 288 -4.75 -9.87 32.33
C ASP A 288 -4.14 -9.19 31.09
N VAL A 289 -4.06 -7.85 31.06
CA VAL A 289 -3.52 -7.07 29.93
C VAL A 289 -2.01 -6.85 30.05
N VAL A 290 -1.53 -6.55 31.25
CA VAL A 290 -0.10 -6.33 31.52
C VAL A 290 0.29 -7.21 32.68
N GLU A 291 1.23 -8.14 32.48
CA GLU A 291 1.87 -8.85 33.61
C GLU A 291 2.61 -7.80 34.46
N PHE A 292 1.96 -7.26 35.48
CA PHE A 292 2.61 -6.46 36.52
C PHE A 292 3.45 -7.40 37.40
N ARG A 293 4.62 -7.82 36.89
CA ARG A 293 5.64 -8.52 37.67
C ARG A 293 6.61 -7.56 38.34
#